data_AF-A0A645JIE8-F1
#
_entry.id   AF-A0A645JIE8-F1
#
_cell.length_a   1.000
_cell.length_b   1.000
_cell.length_c   1.000
_cell.angle_alpha   90.00
_cell.angle_beta   90.00
_cell.angle_gamma   90.00
#
_symmetry.space_group_name_H-M   'P 1'
#
loop_
_entity.id
_entity.type
_entity.pdbx_description
1 polymer ?
#
loop_
_entity_poly.entity_id
_entity_poly.type
_entity_poly.pdbx_seq_one_letter_code
_entity_poly.pdbx_strand_id
1 'polypeptide(L)'
;MSEEAVRELADGRTYTADQAIDNGLIDTISSFEDMQAAMSKELGVNNYYELESPSGTFASLFAQVKDLIPKSEAQILKETAADMESGVPMYYAEQLQ
;
A
#
# COMPACT_ATOMS: atom_id res chain seq x y z
N MET A 1 -8.73 13.56 14.64
CA MET A 1 -9.49 14.34 13.65
C MET A 1 -10.99 14.16 13.87
N SER A 2 -11.82 15.13 13.50
CA SER A 2 -13.28 14.97 13.46
C SER A 2 -13.73 14.25 12.18
N GLU A 3 -14.96 13.72 12.17
CA GLU A 3 -15.53 13.03 11.00
C GLU A 3 -15.61 13.95 9.77
N GLU A 4 -15.96 15.22 9.96
CA GLU A 4 -16.08 16.21 8.89
C GLU A 4 -14.73 16.45 8.22
N ALA A 5 -13.67 16.63 9.02
CA ALA A 5 -12.31 16.82 8.52
C ALA A 5 -11.80 15.56 7.77
N VAL A 6 -12.16 14.37 8.24
CA VAL A 6 -11.85 13.12 7.53
C VAL A 6 -12.57 13.09 6.18
N ARG A 7 -13.85 13.48 6.12
CA ARG A 7 -14.64 13.47 4.88
C ARG A 7 -14.10 14.44 3.82
N GLU A 8 -13.54 15.57 4.24
CA GLU A 8 -12.86 16.51 3.33
C GLU A 8 -11.58 15.93 2.74
N LEU A 9 -10.80 15.19 3.53
CA LEU A 9 -9.54 14.59 3.08
C LEU A 9 -9.73 13.29 2.29
N ALA A 10 -10.79 12.53 2.57
CA ALA A 10 -11.09 11.22 2.01
C ALA A 10 -11.89 11.29 0.69
N ASP A 11 -11.45 12.16 -0.23
CA ASP A 11 -12.10 12.36 -1.54
C ASP A 11 -11.54 11.46 -2.67
N GLY A 12 -10.61 10.57 -2.34
CA GLY A 12 -10.01 9.60 -3.27
C GLY A 12 -8.69 10.04 -3.89
N ARG A 13 -8.16 11.22 -3.57
CA ARG A 13 -6.84 11.66 -4.04
C ARG A 13 -5.69 10.92 -3.34
N THR A 14 -4.56 10.82 -4.03
CA THR A 14 -3.30 10.32 -3.46
C THR A 14 -2.54 11.46 -2.77
N TYR A 15 -1.95 11.18 -1.61
CA TYR A 15 -1.08 12.11 -0.88
C TYR A 15 0.36 11.58 -0.88
N THR A 16 1.33 12.48 -0.98
CA THR A 16 2.73 12.12 -0.68
C THR A 16 2.89 11.86 0.82
N ALA A 17 4.02 11.23 1.20
CA ALA A 17 4.32 10.99 2.59
C ALA A 17 4.33 12.28 3.43
N ASP A 18 4.92 13.36 2.90
CA ASP A 18 4.95 14.68 3.57
C ASP A 18 3.54 15.26 3.74
N GLN A 19 2.72 15.23 2.68
CA GLN A 19 1.34 15.70 2.75
C GLN A 19 0.49 14.87 3.72
N ALA A 20 0.77 13.57 3.84
CA ALA A 20 0.08 12.70 4.77
C ALA A 20 0.44 13.04 6.23
N ILE A 21 1.71 13.37 6.51
CA ILE A 21 2.12 13.90 7.83
C ILE A 21 1.41 15.22 8.14
N ASP A 22 1.39 16.16 7.19
CA ASP A 22 0.85 17.50 7.40
C ASP A 22 -0.67 17.47 7.66
N ASN A 23 -1.37 16.55 7.00
CA ASN A 23 -2.81 16.32 7.20
C ASN A 23 -3.12 15.39 8.38
N GLY A 24 -2.11 14.91 9.11
CA GLY A 24 -2.29 13.99 10.24
C GLY A 24 -2.86 12.62 9.87
N LEU A 25 -2.62 12.19 8.62
CA LEU A 25 -3.04 10.88 8.10
C LEU A 25 -2.08 9.75 8.52
N ILE A 26 -0.82 10.08 8.82
CA ILE A 26 0.20 9.16 9.34
C ILE A 26 0.94 9.81 10.51
N ASP A 27 1.51 8.99 11.39
CA ASP A 27 2.23 9.47 12.57
C ASP A 27 3.68 9.86 12.26
N THR A 28 4.37 9.09 11.40
CA THR A 28 5.81 9.29 11.10
C THR A 28 6.17 8.71 9.74
N ILE A 29 7.11 9.36 9.05
CA ILE A 29 7.76 8.84 7.84
C ILE A 29 9.04 8.13 8.28
N SER A 30 9.13 6.83 7.98
CA SER A 30 10.27 5.99 8.37
C SER A 30 10.48 4.89 7.35
N SER A 31 11.69 4.33 7.34
CA SER A 31 11.97 3.11 6.59
C SER A 31 11.35 1.89 7.29
N PHE A 32 11.21 0.78 6.57
CA PHE A 32 10.72 -0.46 7.16
C PHE A 32 11.63 -0.95 8.30
N GLU A 33 12.95 -0.88 8.11
CA GLU A 33 13.94 -1.34 9.09
C GLU A 33 13.90 -0.51 10.38
N ASP A 34 13.85 0.81 10.24
CA ASP A 34 13.79 1.73 11.38
C ASP A 34 12.47 1.58 12.15
N MET A 35 11.36 1.42 11.42
CA MET A 35 10.05 1.19 12.03
C MET A 35 9.98 -0.16 12.74
N GLN A 36 10.58 -1.20 12.15
CA GLN A 36 10.70 -2.51 12.78
C GLN A 36 11.50 -2.41 14.07
N ALA A 37 12.66 -1.75 14.07
CA ALA A 37 13.47 -1.56 15.27
C ALA A 37 12.74 -0.77 16.37
N ALA A 38 12.01 0.29 15.98
CA ALA A 38 11.19 1.07 16.91
C ALA A 38 10.09 0.20 17.55
N MET A 39 9.35 -0.56 16.73
CA MET A 39 8.29 -1.47 17.19
C MET A 39 8.83 -2.60 18.06
N SER A 40 9.98 -3.17 17.72
CA SER A 40 10.64 -4.20 18.52
C SER A 40 10.95 -3.70 19.92
N LYS A 41 11.47 -2.47 20.00
CA LYS A 41 11.81 -1.82 21.26
C LYS A 41 10.57 -1.48 22.09
N GLU A 42 9.51 -0.99 21.45
CA GLU A 42 8.28 -0.59 22.13
C GLU A 42 7.50 -1.80 22.67
N LEU A 43 7.37 -2.86 21.87
CA LEU A 43 6.59 -4.05 22.21
C LEU A 43 7.41 -5.16 22.88
N GLY A 44 8.74 -5.06 22.87
CA GLY A 44 9.64 -6.08 23.41
C GLY A 44 9.67 -7.37 22.59
N VAL A 45 9.37 -7.30 21.29
CA VAL A 45 9.29 -8.46 20.38
C VAL A 45 10.34 -8.36 19.29
N ASN A 46 11.01 -9.47 18.97
CA ASN A 46 12.04 -9.50 17.92
C ASN A 46 11.67 -10.42 16.75
N ASN A 47 10.53 -11.13 16.84
CA ASN A 47 10.09 -12.07 15.82
C ASN A 47 8.85 -11.50 15.11
N TYR A 48 8.99 -11.23 13.82
CA TYR A 48 7.90 -10.78 12.96
C TYR A 48 7.43 -11.93 12.09
N TYR A 49 6.13 -12.16 12.06
CA TYR A 49 5.53 -13.15 11.16
C TYR A 49 5.11 -12.43 9.88
N GLU A 50 5.74 -12.79 8.78
CA GLU A 50 5.29 -12.42 7.44
C GLU A 50 4.49 -13.61 6.89
N LEU A 51 3.24 -13.38 6.48
CA LEU A 51 2.50 -14.41 5.74
C LEU A 51 3.21 -14.58 4.39
N GLU A 52 3.87 -15.72 4.19
CA GLU A 52 4.18 -16.16 2.84
C GLU A 52 2.84 -16.22 2.06
N SER A 53 2.85 -15.63 0.86
CA SER A 53 1.73 -15.61 -0.09
C SER A 53 0.94 -16.92 -0.07
N PRO A 54 -0.39 -16.94 -0.25
CA PRO A 54 -1.18 -18.16 -0.15
C PRO A 54 -0.82 -19.10 -1.32
N SER A 55 0.24 -19.88 -1.14
CA SER A 55 0.68 -20.99 -1.96
C SER A 55 0.12 -22.31 -1.41
N GLY A 56 -0.85 -22.22 -0.51
CA GLY A 56 -1.62 -23.34 -0.02
C GLY A 56 -2.58 -23.87 -1.08
N THR A 57 -2.86 -25.16 -1.01
CA THR A 57 -3.87 -25.90 -1.80
C THR A 57 -5.26 -25.25 -1.83
N PHE A 58 -5.58 -24.34 -0.91
CA PHE A 58 -6.82 -23.56 -0.92
C PHE A 58 -6.81 -22.44 -1.96
N ALA A 59 -5.66 -21.82 -2.26
CA ALA A 59 -5.57 -20.76 -3.25
C ALA A 59 -5.93 -21.24 -4.67
N SER A 60 -5.57 -22.47 -5.03
CA SER A 60 -5.93 -23.07 -6.32
C SER A 60 -7.42 -23.40 -6.45
N LEU A 61 -8.12 -23.65 -5.33
CA LEU A 61 -9.58 -23.80 -5.31
C LEU A 61 -10.28 -22.44 -5.44
N PHE A 62 -9.82 -21.41 -4.72
CA PHE A 62 -10.37 -20.06 -4.84
C PHE A 62 -10.07 -19.42 -6.21
N ALA A 63 -8.97 -19.76 -6.86
CA ALA A 63 -8.65 -19.32 -8.22
C ALA A 63 -9.66 -19.82 -9.26
N GLN A 64 -10.10 -21.08 -9.16
CA GLN A 64 -11.11 -21.64 -10.07
C GLN A 64 -12.48 -20.95 -9.91
N VAL A 65 -12.79 -20.43 -8.72
CA VAL A 65 -14.01 -19.65 -8.48
C VAL A 65 -13.84 -18.19 -8.95
N LYS A 66 -12.62 -17.64 -8.89
CA LYS A 66 -12.30 -16.29 -9.38
C LYS A 66 -12.58 -16.13 -10.88
N ASP A 67 -12.44 -17.19 -11.68
CA ASP A 67 -12.76 -17.15 -13.11
C ASP A 67 -14.27 -17.00 -13.40
N LEU A 68 -15.12 -17.32 -12.43
CA LEU A 68 -16.59 -17.20 -12.51
C LEU A 68 -17.12 -15.91 -11.87
N ILE A 69 -16.32 -15.23 -11.05
CA ILE A 69 -16.69 -13.97 -10.40
C ILE A 69 -16.15 -12.82 -11.25
N PRO A 70 -17.01 -11.89 -11.73
CA PRO A 70 -16.54 -10.74 -12.49
C PRO A 70 -15.50 -9.96 -11.70
N LYS A 71 -14.40 -9.56 -12.36
CA LYS A 71 -13.31 -8.82 -11.70
C LYS A 71 -13.87 -7.56 -11.03
N SER A 72 -13.48 -7.34 -9.77
CA SER A 72 -13.82 -6.12 -9.04
C SER A 72 -13.16 -4.89 -9.68
N GLU A 73 -13.80 -3.74 -9.59
CA GLU A 73 -13.28 -2.44 -10.07
C GLU A 73 -11.88 -2.14 -9.53
N ALA A 74 -11.61 -2.47 -8.26
CA ALA A 74 -10.29 -2.31 -7.67
C ALA A 74 -9.21 -3.17 -8.35
N GLN A 75 -9.60 -4.37 -8.83
CA GLN A 75 -8.69 -5.24 -9.56
C GLN A 75 -8.44 -4.71 -10.98
N ILE A 76 -9.47 -4.16 -11.62
CA ILE A 76 -9.34 -3.51 -12.94
C ILE A 76 -8.41 -2.30 -12.82
N LEU A 77 -8.60 -1.44 -11.81
CA LEU A 77 -7.72 -0.29 -11.55
C LEU A 77 -6.28 -0.72 -11.27
N LYS A 78 -6.06 -1.82 -10.54
CA LYS A 78 -4.73 -2.36 -10.29
C LYS A 78 -4.06 -2.88 -11.56
N GLU A 79 -4.79 -3.60 -12.40
CA GLU A 79 -4.29 -4.12 -13.68
C GLU A 79 -4.01 -2.95 -14.65
N THR A 80 -4.90 -1.97 -14.76
CA THR A 80 -4.70 -0.77 -15.58
C THR A 80 -3.52 0.07 -15.11
N ALA A 81 -3.33 0.25 -13.80
CA ALA A 81 -2.17 0.96 -13.26
C ALA A 81 -0.85 0.21 -13.50
N ALA A 82 -0.88 -1.13 -13.55
CA ALA A 82 0.30 -1.92 -13.91
C ALA A 82 0.63 -1.81 -15.40
N ASP A 83 -0.38 -1.80 -16.26
CA ASP A 83 -0.23 -1.69 -17.72
C ASP A 83 0.15 -0.28 -18.19
N MET A 84 -0.28 0.78 -17.48
CA MET A 84 -0.11 2.17 -17.90
C MET A 84 1.08 2.91 -17.26
N GLU A 85 2.01 2.19 -16.64
CA GLU A 85 2.93 2.71 -15.61
C GLU A 85 2.13 3.26 -14.40
N SER A 86 2.63 2.96 -13.19
CA SER A 86 1.90 3.13 -11.92
C SER A 86 1.44 4.57 -11.59
N GLY A 87 1.77 5.57 -12.42
CA GLY A 87 1.45 6.98 -12.20
C GLY A 87 2.15 7.60 -10.98
N VAL A 88 3.05 6.86 -10.34
CA VAL A 88 3.84 7.30 -9.19
C VAL A 88 5.08 8.07 -9.66
N PRO A 89 5.63 8.97 -8.83
CA PRO A 89 6.87 9.67 -9.16
C PRO A 89 8.02 8.71 -9.47
N MET A 90 8.66 8.91 -10.62
CA MET A 90 9.79 8.12 -11.09
C MET A 90 11.04 9.00 -11.18
N TYR A 91 12.18 8.48 -10.72
CA TYR A 91 13.47 9.13 -10.91
C TYR A 91 14.08 8.65 -12.22
N TYR A 92 14.13 9.52 -13.23
CA TYR A 92 14.83 9.27 -14.49
C TYR A 92 16.21 9.92 -14.45
N ALA A 93 17.25 9.19 -14.88
CA ALA A 93 18.58 9.79 -15.06
C ALA A 93 18.54 10.79 -16.23
N GLU A 94 19.11 11.99 -16.05
CA GLU A 94 19.29 12.94 -17.15
C GLU A 94 20.14 12.27 -18.23
N GLN A 95 19.65 12.27 -19.48
CA GLN A 95 20.46 11.87 -20.61
C GLN A 95 21.60 12.88 -20.75
N LEU A 96 22.84 12.41 -20.59
CA LEU A 96 24.05 13.16 -20.93
C LEU A 96 23.90 13.66 -22.38
N GLN A 97 23.69 14.98 -22.55
CA GLN A 97 23.68 15.65 -23.84
C GLN A 97 25.10 15.79 -24.41
#